data_AF-A0A6A5XU33-F1
#
_entry.id   AF-A0A6A5XU33-F1
#
_cell.length_a   1.000
_cell.length_b   1.000
_cell.length_c   1.000
_cell.angle_alpha   90.00
_cell.angle_beta   90.00
_cell.angle_gamma   90.00
#
_symmetry.space_group_name_H-M   'P 1'
#
loop_
_entity.id
_entity.type
_entity.pdbx_description
1 polymer ?
#
loop_
_entity_poly.entity_id
_entity_poly.type
_entity_poly.pdbx_seq_one_letter_code
_entity_poly.pdbx_strand_id
1 'polypeptide(L)'
;MKRASCEELSPASKRHCRPSDPSAPETIKRPHHAPLSTPPSPMPTHSQCSHVQDAHQNAVCAPLPEHSAARSIIDWIYDTPSICNRSGDGVSSPVDDAHVSEDIMSESSRRREKRQARSCSPTKKGSQYRNTVLKPANVLVDVIHDLPSDIEALLPDDLRDILDLRPPGTDKTTQDNTEFGGRETELADKISELVAVYRDECRKLATKPGSEPEYRTHLYGDVIEKLAEIPLWDQTLSSICSDKLWCTPLKPPAPTPLMSLLWPTLPAHTVPARPQETSVNLPTEISPDSNALRLQPDGRPFNLAFSRLPTGPSESSASASELDDSITTPKPDITVGISREAFSPPHAGLLEYWQAGKAVFSDPHATQGDMRFPFFFIEAKGLATNGNLIGAQNQAAGGGACAIRLLDSLAKQDPGTGTPRIIFSSTTEGAVHELWVHYWLADDNGVVKYHMTCLGAWRTTLDRHAREYVTALAIILRWGVDVFYPQIKQALDRVLEAAITAT
;
A
#
# COMPACT_ATOMS: atom_id res chain seq x y z
N MET A 1 18.03 -39.03 -32.06
CA MET A 1 17.58 -37.62 -32.04
C MET A 1 17.48 -37.16 -30.59
N LYS A 2 18.63 -36.83 -29.98
CA LYS A 2 19.04 -35.48 -29.54
C LYS A 2 18.03 -34.77 -28.61
N ARG A 3 18.15 -35.04 -27.30
CA ARG A 3 17.86 -34.07 -26.23
C ARG A 3 19.14 -33.25 -26.01
N ALA A 4 19.03 -31.93 -26.06
CA ALA A 4 20.11 -31.02 -25.70
C ALA A 4 20.02 -30.69 -24.21
N SER A 5 21.17 -30.82 -23.55
CA SER A 5 21.43 -30.50 -22.15
C SER A 5 21.64 -28.99 -22.02
N CYS A 6 21.01 -28.33 -21.05
CA CYS A 6 21.43 -27.00 -20.60
C CYS A 6 22.50 -27.19 -19.53
N GLU A 7 23.75 -26.85 -19.87
CA GLU A 7 24.86 -26.72 -18.94
C GLU A 7 24.72 -25.42 -18.15
N GLU A 8 24.97 -25.51 -16.84
CA GLU A 8 25.23 -24.40 -15.95
C GLU A 8 26.50 -23.67 -16.37
N LEU A 9 26.43 -22.35 -16.51
CA LEU A 9 27.60 -21.49 -16.59
C LEU A 9 27.52 -20.43 -15.49
N SER A 10 28.40 -20.61 -14.50
CA SER A 10 28.88 -19.57 -13.59
C SER A 10 29.62 -18.49 -14.39
N PRO A 11 29.65 -17.25 -13.88
CA PRO A 11 30.97 -16.64 -13.75
C PRO A 11 31.16 -15.91 -12.41
N ALA A 12 32.13 -16.41 -11.64
CA ALA A 12 32.87 -15.62 -10.67
C ALA A 12 33.77 -14.61 -11.42
N SER A 13 33.57 -13.31 -11.20
CA SER A 13 34.55 -12.27 -11.56
C SER A 13 34.95 -11.52 -10.31
N LYS A 14 36.02 -12.02 -9.67
CA LYS A 14 36.75 -11.31 -8.62
C LYS A 14 37.59 -10.22 -9.29
N ARG A 15 37.20 -8.95 -9.17
CA ARG A 15 38.10 -7.83 -9.46
C ARG A 15 39.11 -7.71 -8.33
N HIS A 16 40.37 -8.06 -8.62
CA HIS A 16 41.53 -7.69 -7.83
C HIS A 16 41.83 -6.20 -8.07
N CYS A 17 41.55 -5.36 -7.07
CA CYS A 17 42.15 -4.03 -6.99
C CYS A 17 43.61 -4.19 -6.54
N ARG A 18 44.55 -3.79 -7.40
CA ARG A 18 45.95 -3.57 -7.01
C ARG A 18 46.06 -2.24 -6.24
N PRO A 19 46.92 -2.16 -5.22
CA PRO A 19 47.24 -0.90 -4.56
C PRO A 19 48.19 -0.08 -5.45
N SER A 20 47.92 1.21 -5.56
CA SER A 20 48.83 2.18 -6.18
C SER A 20 49.64 2.85 -5.08
N ASP A 21 50.96 2.79 -5.17
CA ASP A 21 51.88 3.47 -4.27
C ASP A 21 51.80 5.01 -4.40
N PRO A 22 52.10 5.76 -3.34
CA PRO A 22 51.95 7.22 -3.31
C PRO A 22 53.23 7.93 -3.77
N SER A 23 53.12 8.82 -4.76
CA SER A 23 54.18 9.76 -5.13
C SER A 23 53.85 11.19 -4.68
N ALA A 24 54.64 11.66 -3.70
CA ALA A 24 55.15 13.01 -3.39
C ALA A 24 54.24 14.28 -3.46
N PRO A 25 54.51 15.29 -2.61
CA PRO A 25 53.57 16.38 -2.33
C PRO A 25 53.79 17.61 -3.24
N GLU A 26 52.70 18.12 -3.83
CA GLU A 26 52.69 19.44 -4.46
C GLU A 26 52.34 20.53 -3.43
N THR A 27 53.17 21.56 -3.45
CA THR A 27 53.17 22.70 -2.53
C THR A 27 52.13 23.73 -2.98
N ILE A 28 50.96 23.75 -2.34
CA ILE A 28 49.95 24.78 -2.60
C ILE A 28 50.17 25.99 -1.68
N LYS A 29 50.43 27.12 -2.32
CA LYS A 29 50.59 28.46 -1.73
C LYS A 29 49.27 28.93 -1.10
N ARG A 30 49.34 29.35 0.17
CA ARG A 30 48.31 30.14 0.86
C ARG A 30 48.15 31.51 0.21
N PRO A 31 46.92 32.02 0.02
CA PRO A 31 46.65 33.44 0.02
C PRO A 31 46.10 33.91 1.37
N HIS A 32 46.61 35.09 1.71
CA HIS A 32 46.41 35.99 2.84
C HIS A 32 45.00 36.10 3.46
N HIS A 33 45.03 36.22 4.79
CA HIS A 33 43.98 36.73 5.65
C HIS A 33 43.53 38.16 5.27
N ALA A 34 42.23 38.41 5.37
CA ALA A 34 41.63 39.72 5.62
C ALA A 34 40.42 39.57 6.59
N PRO A 35 40.05 40.63 7.35
CA PRO A 35 39.63 40.48 8.74
C PRO A 35 38.11 40.54 9.00
N LEU A 36 37.80 40.19 10.25
CA LEU A 36 36.51 40.17 10.96
C LEU A 36 35.43 41.15 10.46
N SER A 37 34.24 40.61 10.26
CA SER A 37 32.98 41.35 10.27
C SER A 37 32.17 40.97 11.52
N THR A 38 31.61 42.00 12.13
CA THR A 38 30.87 42.12 13.40
C THR A 38 29.65 41.18 13.56
N PRO A 39 29.27 40.83 14.81
CA PRO A 39 28.08 40.03 15.08
C PRO A 39 26.78 40.86 14.95
N PRO A 40 25.66 40.24 14.51
CA PRO A 40 24.36 40.91 14.52
C PRO A 40 23.76 40.95 15.94
N SER A 41 23.05 42.04 16.21
CA SER A 41 22.34 42.33 17.46
C SER A 41 21.17 41.36 17.74
N PRO A 42 20.77 41.19 19.01
CA PRO A 42 19.72 40.25 19.40
C PRO A 42 18.32 40.79 19.09
N MET A 43 17.45 39.90 18.58
CA MET A 43 16.02 40.13 18.39
C MET A 43 15.28 40.15 19.75
N PRO A 44 14.19 40.92 19.88
CA PRO A 44 13.50 41.11 21.14
C PRO A 44 12.60 39.91 21.49
N THR A 45 12.73 39.46 22.74
CA THR A 45 11.82 38.54 23.41
C THR A 45 10.48 39.23 23.66
N HIS A 46 9.42 38.81 22.95
CA HIS A 46 8.04 39.07 23.35
C HIS A 46 7.47 37.88 24.10
N SER A 47 7.52 37.98 25.43
CA SER A 47 6.56 37.35 26.33
C SER A 47 5.30 38.20 26.35
N GLN A 48 4.14 37.63 26.06
CA GLN A 48 2.96 37.82 26.90
C GLN A 48 1.86 36.80 26.59
N CYS A 49 1.50 36.12 27.67
CA CYS A 49 0.38 35.24 27.85
C CYS A 49 -0.90 36.07 27.98
N SER A 50 -1.97 35.71 27.28
CA SER A 50 -3.32 36.13 27.64
C SER A 50 -4.34 35.05 27.30
N HIS A 51 -4.83 34.43 28.38
CA HIS A 51 -6.19 33.95 28.59
C HIS A 51 -7.20 34.30 27.47
N VAL A 52 -7.84 33.28 26.90
CA VAL A 52 -9.17 33.41 26.31
C VAL A 52 -10.10 32.40 26.98
N GLN A 53 -11.13 32.96 27.60
CA GLN A 53 -12.22 32.28 28.29
C GLN A 53 -13.23 31.69 27.30
N ASP A 54 -13.91 30.67 27.79
CA ASP A 54 -15.11 30.05 27.24
C ASP A 54 -16.17 31.06 26.74
N ALA A 55 -16.71 30.79 25.56
CA ALA A 55 -18.03 31.26 25.16
C ALA A 55 -18.72 30.22 24.27
N HIS A 56 -19.52 29.37 24.92
CA HIS A 56 -20.62 28.66 24.28
C HIS A 56 -21.62 29.66 23.71
N GLN A 57 -21.96 29.55 22.42
CA GLN A 57 -23.25 30.03 21.92
C GLN A 57 -23.74 29.23 20.72
N ASN A 58 -25.02 28.85 20.82
CA ASN A 58 -25.79 27.99 19.94
C ASN A 58 -25.86 28.50 18.50
N ALA A 59 -25.51 27.64 17.54
CA ALA A 59 -25.88 27.82 16.14
C ALA A 59 -26.91 26.74 15.74
N VAL A 60 -28.09 27.22 15.35
CA VAL A 60 -29.22 26.45 14.84
C VAL A 60 -28.84 25.87 13.47
N CYS A 61 -28.91 24.54 13.32
CA CYS A 61 -28.69 23.85 12.05
C CYS A 61 -29.70 24.27 10.99
N ALA A 62 -29.22 24.85 9.90
CA ALA A 62 -29.94 24.87 8.63
C ALA A 62 -29.69 23.54 7.89
N PRO A 63 -30.69 22.98 7.19
CA PRO A 63 -30.52 21.72 6.46
C PRO A 63 -29.64 21.93 5.21
N LEU A 64 -28.60 21.11 5.08
CA LEU A 64 -27.71 21.05 3.91
C LEU A 64 -28.39 20.34 2.71
N PRO A 65 -28.03 20.69 1.46
CA PRO A 65 -28.75 20.28 0.26
C PRO A 65 -28.23 18.95 -0.33
N GLU A 66 -28.85 17.82 0.04
CA GLU A 66 -28.61 16.50 -0.60
C GLU A 66 -29.10 16.40 -2.06
N HIS A 67 -29.82 17.40 -2.58
CA HIS A 67 -30.43 17.36 -3.91
C HIS A 67 -29.53 17.82 -5.08
N SER A 68 -28.29 18.28 -4.81
CA SER A 68 -27.39 18.78 -5.85
C SER A 68 -26.70 17.66 -6.65
N ALA A 69 -26.22 16.61 -5.97
CA ALA A 69 -25.46 15.54 -6.62
C ALA A 69 -26.29 14.67 -7.58
N ALA A 70 -27.59 14.47 -7.29
CA ALA A 70 -28.47 13.68 -8.14
C ALA A 70 -28.85 14.40 -9.46
N ARG A 71 -28.81 15.74 -9.50
CA ARG A 71 -29.08 16.51 -10.72
C ARG A 71 -27.92 16.46 -11.72
N SER A 72 -26.68 16.46 -11.23
CA SER A 72 -25.48 16.39 -12.08
C SER A 72 -25.41 15.12 -12.94
N ILE A 73 -25.87 13.98 -12.42
CA ILE A 73 -25.91 12.71 -13.18
C ILE A 73 -27.02 12.74 -14.25
N ILE A 74 -28.17 13.35 -13.93
CA ILE A 74 -29.28 13.51 -14.89
C ILE A 74 -28.85 14.45 -16.03
N ASP A 75 -28.20 15.56 -15.71
CA ASP A 75 -27.73 16.52 -16.70
C ASP A 75 -26.65 15.90 -17.60
N TRP A 76 -25.74 15.08 -17.06
CA TRP A 76 -24.76 14.32 -17.85
C TRP A 76 -25.40 13.29 -18.81
N ILE A 77 -26.47 12.62 -18.38
CA ILE A 77 -27.20 11.65 -19.23
C ILE A 77 -27.93 12.36 -20.38
N TYR A 78 -28.40 13.60 -20.19
CA TYR A 78 -29.09 14.36 -21.23
C TYR A 78 -28.16 15.14 -22.17
N ASP A 79 -26.93 15.47 -21.74
CA ASP A 79 -25.94 16.20 -22.54
C ASP A 79 -25.04 15.31 -23.43
N THR A 80 -25.31 14.00 -23.52
CA THR A 80 -24.58 13.15 -24.46
C THR A 80 -25.22 13.22 -25.86
N PRO A 81 -24.61 13.86 -26.87
CA PRO A 81 -25.20 13.88 -28.21
C PRO A 81 -25.22 12.45 -28.77
N SER A 82 -26.42 11.99 -29.12
CA SER A 82 -26.67 10.70 -29.77
C SER A 82 -25.98 10.66 -31.14
N ILE A 83 -24.80 10.05 -31.21
CA ILE A 83 -24.11 9.78 -32.47
C ILE A 83 -24.74 8.52 -33.09
N CYS A 84 -25.85 8.73 -33.79
CA CYS A 84 -26.40 7.79 -34.77
C CYS A 84 -26.92 8.62 -35.96
N ASN A 85 -26.09 8.73 -37.01
CA ASN A 85 -26.47 8.68 -38.43
C ASN A 85 -25.34 9.26 -39.29
N ARG A 86 -24.61 8.37 -39.98
CA ARG A 86 -23.92 8.71 -41.22
C ARG A 86 -24.30 7.68 -42.28
N SER A 87 -25.36 8.00 -42.99
CA SER A 87 -25.74 7.45 -44.28
C SER A 87 -25.51 8.54 -45.33
N GLY A 88 -24.97 8.17 -46.49
CA GLY A 88 -25.10 8.96 -47.71
C GLY A 88 -23.82 9.20 -48.51
N ASP A 89 -23.77 8.54 -49.67
CA ASP A 89 -23.17 8.94 -50.95
C ASP A 89 -21.66 8.73 -51.14
N GLY A 90 -21.16 8.05 -52.17
CA GLY A 90 -21.76 7.57 -53.41
C GLY A 90 -20.75 7.76 -54.54
N VAL A 91 -20.07 6.70 -55.00
CA VAL A 91 -19.32 6.72 -56.27
C VAL A 91 -19.45 5.37 -56.96
N SER A 92 -19.80 5.44 -58.23
CA SER A 92 -20.16 4.42 -59.21
C SER A 92 -19.01 3.51 -59.68
N SER A 93 -19.42 2.30 -60.10
CA SER A 93 -18.67 1.22 -60.77
C SER A 93 -18.04 1.60 -62.13
N PRO A 94 -17.24 0.72 -62.78
CA PRO A 94 -17.75 -0.43 -63.54
C PRO A 94 -16.99 -1.77 -63.28
N VAL A 95 -17.72 -2.89 -63.21
CA VAL A 95 -17.82 -3.99 -64.20
C VAL A 95 -16.52 -4.78 -64.40
N ASP A 96 -16.49 -6.03 -63.92
CA ASP A 96 -16.07 -7.17 -64.74
C ASP A 96 -16.54 -8.51 -64.15
N ASP A 97 -16.80 -9.42 -65.09
CA ASP A 97 -17.60 -10.63 -65.04
C ASP A 97 -16.91 -11.88 -64.45
N ALA A 98 -17.79 -12.84 -64.13
CA ALA A 98 -17.61 -14.30 -64.15
C ALA A 98 -16.79 -14.98 -63.03
N HIS A 99 -17.47 -15.77 -62.18
CA HIS A 99 -17.67 -17.19 -62.45
C HIS A 99 -18.54 -17.90 -61.41
N VAL A 100 -19.40 -18.76 -61.94
CA VAL A 100 -20.28 -19.75 -61.32
C VAL A 100 -19.46 -20.78 -60.51
N SER A 101 -19.93 -21.14 -59.31
CA SER A 101 -19.94 -22.56 -58.90
C SER A 101 -20.93 -22.83 -57.77
N GLU A 102 -21.72 -23.87 -57.99
CA GLU A 102 -22.80 -24.43 -57.19
C GLU A 102 -22.33 -25.11 -55.90
N ASP A 103 -23.09 -24.86 -54.83
CA ASP A 103 -23.80 -25.87 -54.03
C ASP A 103 -22.99 -26.96 -53.30
N ILE A 104 -22.68 -26.74 -52.01
CA ILE A 104 -22.50 -27.80 -51.01
C ILE A 104 -23.18 -27.42 -49.67
N MET A 105 -24.38 -27.96 -49.52
CA MET A 105 -25.01 -28.51 -48.31
C MET A 105 -24.54 -28.08 -46.91
N SER A 106 -25.42 -27.34 -46.23
CA SER A 106 -26.13 -27.77 -45.01
C SER A 106 -25.32 -28.39 -43.86
N GLU A 107 -24.74 -27.55 -42.99
CA GLU A 107 -24.17 -27.96 -41.69
C GLU A 107 -24.63 -27.06 -40.52
N SER A 108 -25.86 -26.56 -40.61
CA SER A 108 -26.51 -25.76 -39.58
C SER A 108 -27.45 -26.62 -38.74
N SER A 109 -26.95 -27.35 -37.74
CA SER A 109 -27.72 -27.77 -36.53
C SER A 109 -26.94 -28.68 -35.55
N ARG A 110 -25.73 -28.30 -35.11
CA ARG A 110 -25.11 -28.91 -33.89
C ARG A 110 -24.27 -27.93 -33.08
N ARG A 111 -24.79 -26.74 -32.78
CA ARG A 111 -24.29 -25.93 -31.64
C ARG A 111 -25.03 -26.36 -30.38
N ARG A 112 -24.53 -27.43 -29.77
CA ARG A 112 -24.87 -27.81 -28.39
C ARG A 112 -24.60 -26.60 -27.49
N GLU A 113 -25.65 -26.14 -26.82
CA GLU A 113 -25.62 -25.19 -25.73
C GLU A 113 -24.61 -25.64 -24.66
N LYS A 114 -23.35 -25.18 -24.77
CA LYS A 114 -22.52 -25.01 -23.58
C LYS A 114 -23.13 -23.83 -22.84
N ARG A 115 -24.07 -24.13 -21.93
CA ARG A 115 -24.50 -23.21 -20.88
C ARG A 115 -23.25 -22.83 -20.10
N GLN A 116 -22.61 -21.74 -20.52
CA GLN A 116 -21.56 -21.07 -19.79
C GLN A 116 -22.21 -20.66 -18.47
N ALA A 117 -21.93 -21.42 -17.42
CA ALA A 117 -22.41 -21.11 -16.09
C ALA A 117 -21.99 -19.68 -15.80
N ARG A 118 -22.96 -18.78 -15.63
CA ARG A 118 -22.69 -17.42 -15.18
C ARG A 118 -21.89 -17.55 -13.90
N SER A 119 -20.67 -17.02 -13.90
CA SER A 119 -19.83 -16.96 -12.70
C SER A 119 -20.69 -16.38 -11.58
N CYS A 120 -20.79 -17.11 -10.47
CA CYS A 120 -21.51 -16.66 -9.28
C CYS A 120 -21.13 -15.21 -8.98
N SER A 121 -22.12 -14.33 -8.81
CA SER A 121 -21.89 -12.92 -8.49
C SER A 121 -20.87 -12.79 -7.35
N PRO A 122 -19.85 -11.90 -7.46
CA PRO A 122 -18.75 -11.77 -6.49
C PRO A 122 -19.15 -11.45 -5.04
N THR A 123 -20.43 -11.27 -4.74
CA THR A 123 -20.94 -10.66 -3.51
C THR A 123 -20.98 -11.58 -2.29
N LYS A 124 -20.72 -12.90 -2.41
CA LYS A 124 -20.89 -13.83 -1.28
C LYS A 124 -19.68 -14.10 -0.39
N LYS A 125 -18.49 -13.56 -0.70
CA LYS A 125 -17.31 -13.65 0.20
C LYS A 125 -17.20 -12.50 1.22
N GLY A 126 -18.21 -11.65 1.31
CA GLY A 126 -18.10 -10.29 1.86
C GLY A 126 -17.74 -10.12 3.34
N SER A 127 -18.04 -11.08 4.23
CA SER A 127 -17.78 -10.89 5.68
C SER A 127 -16.51 -11.57 6.18
N GLN A 128 -16.11 -12.73 5.64
CA GLN A 128 -14.90 -13.42 6.12
C GLN A 128 -13.63 -12.63 5.82
N TYR A 129 -13.61 -11.90 4.70
CA TYR A 129 -12.43 -11.22 4.19
C TYR A 129 -11.97 -10.02 5.04
N ARG A 130 -12.90 -9.21 5.59
CA ARG A 130 -12.54 -8.11 6.51
C ARG A 130 -12.12 -8.61 7.89
N ASN A 131 -12.54 -9.81 8.26
CA ASN A 131 -12.36 -10.34 9.61
C ASN A 131 -10.99 -10.98 9.86
N THR A 132 -10.23 -11.35 8.83
CA THR A 132 -8.96 -12.06 9.02
C THR A 132 -7.75 -11.15 9.16
N VAL A 133 -7.68 -10.04 8.42
CA VAL A 133 -6.51 -9.13 8.44
C VAL A 133 -6.86 -7.80 9.09
N LEU A 134 -7.95 -7.16 8.67
CA LEU A 134 -8.28 -5.81 9.12
C LEU A 134 -8.69 -5.77 10.60
N LYS A 135 -9.54 -6.72 11.01
CA LYS A 135 -10.05 -6.78 12.39
C LYS A 135 -8.94 -7.01 13.43
N PRO A 136 -8.03 -8.00 13.28
CA PRO A 136 -6.95 -8.19 14.26
C PRO A 136 -5.89 -7.09 14.22
N ALA A 137 -5.77 -6.36 13.11
CA ALA A 137 -4.85 -5.22 13.00
C ALA A 137 -5.48 -3.88 13.44
N ASN A 138 -6.78 -3.88 13.78
CA ASN A 138 -7.57 -2.68 14.05
C ASN A 138 -7.45 -1.61 12.94
N VAL A 139 -7.47 -2.07 11.68
CA VAL A 139 -7.38 -1.21 10.48
C VAL A 139 -8.78 -0.92 9.95
N LEU A 140 -9.09 0.37 9.82
CA LEU A 140 -10.33 0.89 9.27
C LEU A 140 -10.10 1.32 7.82
N VAL A 141 -10.72 0.62 6.88
CA VAL A 141 -10.63 0.92 5.44
C VAL A 141 -11.88 1.68 5.00
N ASP A 142 -11.70 2.88 4.45
CA ASP A 142 -12.78 3.76 3.95
C ASP A 142 -13.95 3.97 4.91
N VAL A 143 -13.67 3.99 6.21
CA VAL A 143 -14.68 4.36 7.23
C VAL A 143 -14.85 5.89 7.28
N ILE A 144 -13.79 6.62 6.95
CA ILE A 144 -13.75 8.07 6.87
C ILE A 144 -13.62 8.44 5.40
N HIS A 145 -14.70 8.98 4.82
CA HIS A 145 -14.75 9.39 3.42
C HIS A 145 -14.08 10.76 3.21
N ASP A 146 -14.28 11.68 4.16
CA ASP A 146 -13.62 12.99 4.16
C ASP A 146 -12.43 12.94 5.11
N LEU A 147 -11.22 13.14 4.59
CA LEU A 147 -10.01 13.09 5.41
C LEU A 147 -10.10 14.10 6.57
N PRO A 148 -9.69 13.72 7.79
CA PRO A 148 -9.56 14.68 8.89
C PRO A 148 -8.65 15.84 8.47
N SER A 149 -8.99 17.07 8.84
CA SER A 149 -8.29 18.27 8.34
C SER A 149 -6.79 18.29 8.67
N ASP A 150 -6.40 17.72 9.82
CA ASP A 150 -5.00 17.58 10.22
C ASP A 150 -4.26 16.53 9.39
N ILE A 151 -4.92 15.47 8.93
CA ILE A 151 -4.36 14.47 8.01
C ILE A 151 -4.33 15.01 6.59
N GLU A 152 -5.40 15.67 6.14
CA GLU A 152 -5.46 16.32 4.83
C GLU A 152 -4.33 17.36 4.70
N ALA A 153 -4.07 18.15 5.75
CA ALA A 153 -2.98 19.12 5.81
C ALA A 153 -1.58 18.50 5.61
N LEU A 154 -1.41 17.20 5.85
CA LEU A 154 -0.15 16.49 5.63
C LEU A 154 0.02 16.00 4.19
N LEU A 155 -1.05 15.99 3.38
CA LEU A 155 -0.95 15.63 1.97
C LEU A 155 -0.17 16.70 1.18
N PRO A 156 0.67 16.32 0.21
CA PRO A 156 1.29 17.27 -0.71
C PRO A 156 0.23 18.14 -1.39
N ASP A 157 0.43 19.46 -1.45
CA ASP A 157 -0.55 20.38 -2.02
C ASP A 157 -0.92 20.03 -3.46
N ASP A 158 0.09 19.73 -4.29
CA ASP A 158 -0.11 19.35 -5.69
C ASP A 158 -0.83 18.01 -5.84
N LEU A 159 -0.76 17.13 -4.84
CA LEU A 159 -1.52 15.88 -4.86
C LEU A 159 -3.01 16.18 -4.69
N ARG A 160 -3.38 17.12 -3.81
CA ARG A 160 -4.78 17.51 -3.60
C ARG A 160 -5.41 18.10 -4.86
N ASP A 161 -4.61 18.82 -5.65
CA ASP A 161 -5.07 19.39 -6.91
C ASP A 161 -5.37 18.31 -7.96
N ILE A 162 -4.62 17.20 -8.00
CA ILE A 162 -4.91 16.05 -8.89
C ILE A 162 -6.17 15.30 -8.45
N LEU A 163 -6.44 15.27 -7.15
CA LEU A 163 -7.56 14.53 -6.57
C LEU A 163 -8.91 15.27 -6.68
N ASP A 164 -8.96 16.42 -7.36
CA ASP A 164 -10.16 17.25 -7.51
C ASP A 164 -10.81 17.62 -6.16
N LEU A 165 -10.03 17.67 -5.06
CA LEU A 165 -10.53 18.10 -3.74
C LEU A 165 -10.78 19.61 -3.65
N ARG A 166 -10.43 20.36 -4.70
CA ARG A 166 -10.61 21.82 -4.74
C ARG A 166 -11.74 22.21 -5.68
N PRO A 167 -12.71 23.02 -5.23
CA PRO A 167 -13.69 23.62 -6.12
C PRO A 167 -12.99 24.41 -7.24
N PRO A 168 -13.38 24.24 -8.51
CA PRO A 168 -12.85 25.03 -9.61
C PRO A 168 -13.23 26.50 -9.38
N GLY A 169 -12.25 27.34 -9.03
CA GLY A 169 -12.48 28.77 -8.79
C GLY A 169 -11.49 29.49 -7.88
N THR A 170 -10.50 28.81 -7.31
CA THR A 170 -9.37 29.50 -6.66
C THR A 170 -8.28 29.69 -7.71
N ASP A 171 -8.31 30.84 -8.38
CA ASP A 171 -7.22 31.29 -9.26
C ASP A 171 -5.91 31.24 -8.47
N LYS A 172 -5.05 30.25 -8.79
CA LYS A 172 -3.67 30.25 -8.31
C LYS A 172 -2.99 31.44 -8.96
N THR A 173 -2.92 32.55 -8.24
CA THR A 173 -2.15 33.73 -8.62
C THR A 173 -0.75 33.26 -8.98
N THR A 174 -0.48 33.20 -10.28
CA THR A 174 0.78 32.70 -10.86
C THR A 174 1.86 33.68 -10.45
N GLN A 175 2.51 33.42 -9.32
CA GLN A 175 3.57 34.28 -8.83
C GLN A 175 4.80 34.00 -9.70
N ASP A 176 5.19 35.00 -10.49
CA ASP A 176 6.35 35.00 -11.41
C ASP A 176 7.65 34.62 -10.66
N ASN A 177 7.98 33.33 -10.63
CA ASN A 177 9.26 32.80 -10.16
C ASN A 177 10.06 32.29 -11.38
N THR A 178 10.63 33.23 -12.13
CA THR A 178 11.33 32.98 -13.41
C THR A 178 12.59 32.12 -13.32
N GLU A 179 13.18 31.88 -12.14
CA GLU A 179 14.42 31.09 -12.03
C GLU A 179 14.20 29.60 -11.68
N PHE A 180 13.04 29.24 -11.11
CA PHE A 180 12.74 27.83 -10.78
C PHE A 180 12.17 27.02 -11.95
N GLY A 181 11.69 27.71 -13.00
CA GLY A 181 10.95 27.08 -14.09
C GLY A 181 11.74 26.05 -14.90
N GLY A 182 13.08 26.16 -14.98
CA GLY A 182 13.89 25.23 -15.78
C GLY A 182 13.82 23.78 -15.30
N ARG A 183 13.99 23.57 -13.98
CA ARG A 183 13.99 22.21 -13.39
C ARG A 183 12.59 21.59 -13.38
N GLU A 184 11.58 22.40 -13.13
CA GLU A 184 10.19 21.94 -13.12
C GLU A 184 9.75 21.51 -14.53
N THR A 185 10.20 22.22 -15.56
CA THR A 185 9.96 21.84 -16.97
C THR A 185 10.64 20.51 -17.30
N GLU A 186 11.91 20.31 -16.92
CA GLU A 186 12.64 19.05 -17.14
C GLU A 186 11.94 17.87 -16.45
N LEU A 187 11.47 18.06 -15.21
CA LEU A 187 10.70 17.05 -14.49
C LEU A 187 9.37 16.74 -15.18
N ALA A 188 8.64 17.77 -15.64
CA ALA A 188 7.37 17.60 -16.34
C ALA A 188 7.53 16.88 -17.69
N ASP A 189 8.62 17.15 -18.42
CA ASP A 189 8.96 16.46 -19.66
C ASP A 189 9.28 14.99 -19.39
N LYS A 190 10.11 14.71 -18.37
CA LYS A 190 10.42 13.33 -17.96
C LYS A 190 9.16 12.59 -17.53
N ILE A 191 8.29 13.18 -16.72
CA ILE A 191 7.00 12.58 -16.33
C ILE A 191 6.14 12.30 -17.58
N SER A 192 6.08 13.23 -18.53
CA SER A 192 5.31 13.05 -19.77
C SER A 192 5.82 11.89 -20.62
N GLU A 193 7.14 11.68 -20.67
CA GLU A 193 7.74 10.51 -21.32
C GLU A 193 7.32 9.21 -20.61
N LEU A 194 7.45 9.14 -19.28
CA LEU A 194 7.08 7.95 -18.50
C LEU A 194 5.59 7.61 -18.65
N VAL A 195 4.72 8.63 -18.68
CA VAL A 195 3.28 8.49 -18.92
C VAL A 195 3.01 7.82 -20.26
N ALA A 196 3.65 8.28 -21.33
CA ALA A 196 3.44 7.74 -22.67
C ALA A 196 3.88 6.26 -22.74
N VAL A 197 5.07 5.96 -22.22
CA VAL A 197 5.60 4.58 -22.17
C VAL A 197 4.68 3.66 -21.38
N TYR A 198 4.35 4.04 -20.15
CA TYR A 198 3.56 3.19 -19.26
C TYR A 198 2.15 2.94 -19.79
N ARG A 199 1.48 3.99 -20.29
CA ARG A 199 0.16 3.89 -20.92
C ARG A 199 0.17 2.90 -22.10
N ASP A 200 1.17 2.99 -22.96
CA ASP A 200 1.25 2.17 -24.16
C ASP A 200 1.53 0.70 -23.80
N GLU A 201 2.35 0.43 -22.79
CA GLU A 201 2.52 -0.92 -22.24
C GLU A 201 1.24 -1.45 -21.59
N CYS A 202 0.55 -0.66 -20.77
CA CYS A 202 -0.75 -1.06 -20.20
C CYS A 202 -1.78 -1.40 -21.30
N ARG A 203 -1.82 -0.63 -22.40
CA ARG A 203 -2.70 -0.95 -23.55
C ARG A 203 -2.32 -2.26 -24.23
N LYS A 204 -1.03 -2.52 -24.44
CA LYS A 204 -0.55 -3.78 -25.00
C LYS A 204 -0.93 -4.96 -24.09
N LEU A 205 -0.71 -4.83 -22.79
CA LEU A 205 -1.00 -5.88 -21.81
C LEU A 205 -2.50 -6.13 -21.64
N ALA A 206 -3.35 -5.11 -21.79
CA ALA A 206 -4.81 -5.25 -21.73
C ALA A 206 -5.37 -6.19 -22.81
N THR A 207 -4.63 -6.42 -23.90
CA THR A 207 -5.00 -7.39 -24.95
C THR A 207 -4.59 -8.83 -24.62
N LYS A 208 -3.75 -9.03 -23.59
CA LYS A 208 -3.18 -10.33 -23.23
C LYS A 208 -3.76 -10.80 -21.89
N PRO A 209 -4.43 -11.96 -21.82
CA PRO A 209 -4.89 -12.50 -20.54
C PRO A 209 -3.70 -12.94 -19.68
N GLY A 210 -3.79 -12.72 -18.36
CA GLY A 210 -2.79 -13.21 -17.40
C GLY A 210 -1.53 -12.36 -17.27
N SER A 211 -1.53 -11.12 -17.76
CA SER A 211 -0.38 -10.22 -17.84
C SER A 211 -0.02 -9.47 -16.54
N GLU A 212 -0.49 -9.93 -15.38
CA GLU A 212 -0.25 -9.20 -14.11
C GLU A 212 1.24 -9.07 -13.77
N PRO A 213 2.05 -10.14 -13.82
CA PRO A 213 3.48 -10.01 -13.55
C PRO A 213 4.16 -8.98 -14.45
N GLU A 214 3.69 -8.83 -15.68
CA GLU A 214 4.13 -7.81 -16.63
C GLU A 214 3.65 -6.41 -16.23
N TYR A 215 2.40 -6.22 -15.81
CA TYR A 215 1.93 -4.93 -15.28
C TYR A 215 2.80 -4.45 -14.11
N ARG A 216 3.12 -5.35 -13.18
CA ARG A 216 4.03 -5.07 -12.05
C ARG A 216 5.43 -4.74 -12.54
N THR A 217 5.97 -5.50 -13.48
CA THR A 217 7.31 -5.27 -14.06
C THR A 217 7.40 -3.88 -14.70
N HIS A 218 6.40 -3.49 -15.50
CA HIS A 218 6.37 -2.16 -16.13
C HIS A 218 6.13 -1.05 -15.11
N LEU A 219 5.26 -1.26 -14.12
CA LEU A 219 5.07 -0.27 -13.05
C LEU A 219 6.36 -0.02 -12.27
N TYR A 220 7.13 -1.07 -11.98
CA TYR A 220 8.43 -0.91 -11.34
C TYR A 220 9.47 -0.27 -12.27
N GLY A 221 9.84 -0.95 -13.36
CA GLY A 221 10.99 -0.57 -14.19
C GLY A 221 10.75 0.63 -15.10
N ASP A 222 9.52 0.85 -15.57
CA ASP A 222 9.22 1.99 -16.44
C ASP A 222 8.69 3.22 -15.71
N VAL A 223 8.32 3.10 -14.43
CA VAL A 223 7.79 4.24 -13.66
C VAL A 223 8.57 4.45 -12.37
N ILE A 224 8.46 3.53 -11.39
CA ILE A 224 9.00 3.75 -10.05
C ILE A 224 10.52 3.90 -10.05
N GLU A 225 11.24 2.99 -10.71
CA GLU A 225 12.71 3.00 -10.79
C GLU A 225 13.19 4.30 -11.48
N LYS A 226 12.62 4.63 -12.65
CA LYS A 226 12.97 5.84 -13.42
C LYS A 226 12.65 7.15 -12.70
N LEU A 227 11.59 7.17 -11.89
CA LEU A 227 11.28 8.30 -11.02
C LEU A 227 12.30 8.40 -9.87
N ALA A 228 12.60 7.30 -9.19
CA ALA A 228 13.58 7.28 -8.11
C ALA A 228 14.99 7.68 -8.58
N GLU A 229 15.35 7.38 -9.83
CA GLU A 229 16.61 7.77 -10.49
C GLU A 229 16.66 9.21 -11.01
N ILE A 230 15.65 10.05 -10.72
CA ILE A 230 15.78 11.49 -11.00
C ILE A 230 16.99 12.03 -10.21
N PRO A 231 17.94 12.77 -10.82
CA PRO A 231 19.20 13.17 -10.15
C PRO A 231 19.08 13.96 -8.84
N LEU A 232 17.89 14.47 -8.52
CA LEU A 232 17.61 15.13 -7.24
C LEU A 232 17.17 14.14 -6.14
N TRP A 233 16.72 12.96 -6.54
CA TRP A 233 16.09 11.96 -5.69
C TRP A 233 16.95 10.70 -5.54
N ASP A 234 17.83 10.41 -6.50
CA ASP A 234 18.65 9.18 -6.59
C ASP A 234 19.55 8.92 -5.37
N GLN A 235 20.02 9.97 -4.70
CA GLN A 235 20.82 9.87 -3.47
C GLN A 235 19.96 9.70 -2.21
N THR A 236 18.66 10.01 -2.30
CA THR A 236 17.76 10.03 -1.14
C THR A 236 16.81 8.84 -1.14
N LEU A 237 16.38 8.38 -2.31
CA LEU A 237 15.40 7.31 -2.46
C LEU A 237 16.09 5.97 -2.76
N SER A 238 15.53 4.90 -2.18
CA SER A 238 15.76 3.54 -2.65
C SER A 238 14.40 2.92 -2.96
N SER A 239 14.33 2.19 -4.08
CA SER A 239 13.15 1.44 -4.49
C SER A 239 13.54 -0.02 -4.69
N ILE A 240 12.67 -0.92 -4.24
CA ILE A 240 12.92 -2.36 -4.31
C ILE A 240 11.65 -3.04 -4.84
N CYS A 241 11.80 -3.79 -5.93
CA CYS A 241 10.82 -4.80 -6.35
C CYS A 241 11.29 -6.16 -5.83
N SER A 242 10.90 -6.52 -4.61
CA SER A 242 11.39 -7.75 -3.99
C SER A 242 10.34 -8.48 -3.20
N ASP A 243 10.44 -9.80 -3.28
CA ASP A 243 9.68 -10.75 -2.48
C ASP A 243 10.12 -10.84 -1.00
N LYS A 244 10.85 -9.84 -0.48
CA LYS A 244 11.36 -9.86 0.89
C LYS A 244 10.23 -9.61 1.89
N LEU A 245 10.10 -10.53 2.86
CA LEU A 245 9.18 -10.38 3.97
C LEU A 245 9.61 -9.21 4.87
N TRP A 246 8.62 -8.46 5.33
CA TRP A 246 8.85 -7.51 6.41
C TRP A 246 9.15 -8.22 7.73
N CYS A 247 9.60 -7.46 8.73
CA CYS A 247 9.90 -7.94 10.08
C CYS A 247 8.60 -8.31 10.82
N THR A 248 8.54 -9.49 11.43
CA THR A 248 7.36 -9.92 12.22
C THR A 248 7.01 -8.98 13.40
N PRO A 249 7.96 -8.32 14.09
CA PRO A 249 7.62 -7.34 15.14
C PRO A 249 6.84 -6.12 14.66
N LEU A 250 6.84 -5.82 13.35
CA LEU A 250 6.09 -4.71 12.76
C LEU A 250 4.58 -4.98 12.68
N LYS A 251 4.14 -6.24 12.83
CA LYS A 251 2.70 -6.58 12.85
C LYS A 251 1.99 -5.89 14.01
N PRO A 252 0.89 -5.16 13.77
CA PRO A 252 0.10 -4.56 14.84
C PRO A 252 -0.22 -5.57 15.94
N PRO A 253 -0.12 -5.17 17.23
CA PRO A 253 -0.47 -6.07 18.31
C PRO A 253 -1.94 -6.46 18.15
N ALA A 254 -2.25 -7.74 18.35
CA ALA A 254 -3.63 -8.18 18.38
C ALA A 254 -4.40 -7.36 19.44
N PRO A 255 -5.62 -6.91 19.16
CA PRO A 255 -6.43 -6.20 20.14
C PRO A 255 -6.55 -7.09 21.36
N THR A 256 -6.20 -6.55 22.53
CA THR A 256 -6.37 -7.27 23.79
C THR A 256 -7.85 -7.65 23.89
N PRO A 257 -8.20 -8.95 23.95
CA PRO A 257 -9.58 -9.35 24.05
C PRO A 257 -10.22 -8.62 25.22
N LEU A 258 -11.40 -8.04 25.02
CA LEU A 258 -12.09 -7.28 26.08
C LEU A 258 -12.40 -8.17 27.30
N MET A 259 -12.35 -9.49 27.13
CA MET A 259 -12.48 -10.51 28.18
C MET A 259 -11.19 -10.71 29.01
N SER A 260 -10.03 -10.23 28.56
CA SER A 260 -8.75 -10.32 29.28
C SER A 260 -8.51 -9.13 30.21
N LEU A 261 -9.29 -8.06 30.06
CA LEU A 261 -9.43 -7.07 31.11
C LEU A 261 -10.10 -7.81 32.27
N LEU A 262 -9.28 -8.24 33.23
CA LEU A 262 -9.70 -8.76 34.52
C LEU A 262 -10.89 -7.94 34.97
N TRP A 263 -12.11 -8.47 34.80
CA TRP A 263 -13.25 -7.92 35.50
C TRP A 263 -12.81 -7.84 36.95
N PRO A 264 -12.91 -6.66 37.59
CA PRO A 264 -12.50 -6.51 38.97
C PRO A 264 -13.11 -7.69 39.71
N THR A 265 -12.25 -8.53 40.31
CA THR A 265 -12.71 -9.69 41.04
C THR A 265 -13.68 -9.14 42.07
N LEU A 266 -14.98 -9.29 41.81
CA LEU A 266 -15.99 -8.76 42.72
C LEU A 266 -15.63 -9.38 44.08
N PRO A 267 -15.44 -8.56 45.13
CA PRO A 267 -15.10 -9.08 46.44
C PRO A 267 -16.10 -10.17 46.74
N ALA A 268 -15.60 -11.36 47.06
CA ALA A 268 -16.43 -12.55 47.26
C ALA A 268 -17.55 -12.18 48.23
N HIS A 269 -18.74 -11.91 47.70
CA HIS A 269 -19.92 -11.74 48.52
C HIS A 269 -20.11 -13.11 49.16
N THR A 270 -19.91 -13.15 50.48
CA THR A 270 -20.22 -14.27 51.36
C THR A 270 -21.70 -14.56 51.20
N VAL A 271 -22.03 -15.45 50.25
CA VAL A 271 -23.36 -15.99 50.11
C VAL A 271 -23.60 -16.89 51.33
N PRO A 272 -24.62 -16.63 52.15
CA PRO A 272 -24.98 -17.51 53.25
C PRO A 272 -25.33 -18.89 52.69
N ALA A 273 -24.81 -19.93 53.33
CA ALA A 273 -25.02 -21.32 52.97
C ALA A 273 -26.50 -21.62 52.70
N ARG A 274 -26.81 -22.02 51.46
CA ARG A 274 -28.13 -22.54 51.09
C ARG A 274 -28.21 -24.01 51.52
N PRO A 275 -29.30 -24.46 52.16
CA PRO A 275 -29.44 -25.84 52.61
C PRO A 275 -29.39 -26.84 51.45
N GLN A 276 -28.73 -27.97 51.67
CA GLN A 276 -28.74 -29.13 50.79
C GLN A 276 -30.17 -29.62 50.60
N GLU A 277 -30.68 -29.58 49.37
CA GLU A 277 -31.84 -30.37 48.96
C GLU A 277 -31.37 -31.57 48.15
N THR A 278 -31.65 -32.73 48.72
CA THR A 278 -31.45 -34.07 48.20
C THR A 278 -32.40 -34.29 47.01
N SER A 279 -31.89 -34.34 45.78
CA SER A 279 -32.68 -34.79 44.62
C SER A 279 -32.27 -36.19 44.19
N VAL A 280 -33.30 -37.03 44.14
CA VAL A 280 -33.36 -38.47 43.93
C VAL A 280 -32.97 -38.85 42.50
N ASN A 281 -32.17 -39.92 42.38
CA ASN A 281 -31.87 -40.63 41.13
C ASN A 281 -33.12 -41.34 40.61
N LEU A 282 -33.42 -41.20 39.30
CA LEU A 282 -34.32 -42.09 38.59
C LEU A 282 -33.69 -42.51 37.24
N PRO A 283 -33.60 -43.81 36.91
CA PRO A 283 -33.02 -44.28 35.66
C PRO A 283 -34.07 -44.32 34.55
N THR A 284 -33.68 -44.01 33.32
CA THR A 284 -34.49 -44.31 32.14
C THR A 284 -33.57 -44.69 30.99
N GLU A 285 -33.49 -46.01 30.76
CA GLU A 285 -33.13 -46.60 29.46
C GLU A 285 -34.18 -46.20 28.42
N ILE A 286 -33.77 -46.08 27.14
CA ILE A 286 -34.44 -46.63 25.94
C ILE A 286 -33.57 -46.26 24.70
N SER A 287 -33.00 -47.32 24.11
CA SER A 287 -32.52 -47.49 22.71
C SER A 287 -33.73 -47.56 21.74
N PRO A 288 -33.70 -47.53 20.37
CA PRO A 288 -32.59 -47.90 19.48
C PRO A 288 -32.47 -47.16 18.11
N ASP A 289 -31.38 -47.51 17.41
CA ASP A 289 -31.19 -47.75 15.97
C ASP A 289 -31.82 -46.83 14.90
N SER A 290 -30.94 -46.27 14.06
CA SER A 290 -31.20 -46.16 12.61
C SER A 290 -29.91 -46.23 11.80
N ASN A 291 -29.70 -47.43 11.24
CA ASN A 291 -28.75 -47.74 10.18
C ASN A 291 -29.17 -47.04 8.87
N ALA A 292 -28.29 -46.21 8.31
CA ALA A 292 -28.39 -45.75 6.93
C ALA A 292 -27.20 -46.28 6.12
N LEU A 293 -27.42 -47.44 5.49
CA LEU A 293 -26.61 -48.00 4.42
C LEU A 293 -26.54 -47.00 3.25
N ARG A 294 -25.35 -46.43 2.99
CA ARG A 294 -25.04 -45.79 1.71
C ARG A 294 -24.23 -46.74 0.85
N LEU A 295 -24.85 -47.17 -0.25
CA LEU A 295 -24.28 -47.92 -1.35
C LEU A 295 -23.17 -47.10 -2.02
N GLN A 296 -21.95 -47.65 -2.09
CA GLN A 296 -20.93 -47.24 -3.07
C GLN A 296 -21.00 -48.17 -4.29
N PRO A 297 -20.92 -47.65 -5.52
CA PRO A 297 -20.64 -48.47 -6.70
C PRO A 297 -19.13 -48.59 -6.93
N ASP A 298 -18.69 -49.84 -7.03
CA ASP A 298 -17.35 -50.26 -7.49
C ASP A 298 -17.09 -49.89 -8.96
N GLY A 299 -15.83 -49.54 -9.27
CA GLY A 299 -15.45 -49.09 -10.62
C GLY A 299 -13.98 -49.01 -11.02
N ARG A 300 -13.03 -49.71 -10.36
CA ARG A 300 -11.72 -50.19 -10.90
C ARG A 300 -10.66 -49.17 -11.43
N PRO A 301 -9.37 -49.56 -11.59
CA PRO A 301 -8.26 -48.93 -10.86
C PRO A 301 -7.23 -48.18 -11.71
N PHE A 302 -6.44 -47.32 -11.07
CA PHE A 302 -5.08 -47.00 -11.51
C PHE A 302 -4.10 -47.18 -10.34
N ASN A 303 -3.16 -48.10 -10.53
CA ASN A 303 -2.06 -48.43 -9.61
C ASN A 303 -1.00 -47.32 -9.61
N LEU A 304 -0.62 -46.82 -8.43
CA LEU A 304 0.75 -46.41 -8.14
C LEU A 304 1.09 -46.76 -6.68
N ALA A 305 2.21 -47.44 -6.51
CA ALA A 305 2.70 -48.01 -5.28
C ALA A 305 3.10 -46.93 -4.26
N PHE A 306 2.65 -47.07 -3.01
CA PHE A 306 3.28 -46.45 -1.85
C PHE A 306 3.28 -47.41 -0.66
N SER A 307 4.44 -47.47 0.00
CA SER A 307 4.76 -48.32 1.14
C SER A 307 3.84 -48.08 2.34
N ARG A 308 3.39 -49.18 2.95
CA ARG A 308 2.65 -49.22 4.22
C ARG A 308 3.62 -49.21 5.41
N LEU A 309 3.37 -48.35 6.38
CA LEU A 309 3.71 -48.57 7.80
C LEU A 309 2.50 -48.18 8.68
N PRO A 310 2.37 -48.74 9.90
CA PRO A 310 1.10 -48.90 10.59
C PRO A 310 0.66 -47.69 11.41
N THR A 311 -0.65 -47.46 11.38
CA THR A 311 -1.42 -46.47 12.12
C THR A 311 -1.62 -46.91 13.58
N GLY A 312 -1.18 -46.09 14.54
CA GLY A 312 -1.65 -46.10 15.92
C GLY A 312 -2.48 -44.84 16.18
N PRO A 313 -3.59 -44.90 16.94
CA PRO A 313 -4.39 -43.72 17.27
C PRO A 313 -3.69 -42.94 18.39
N SER A 314 -3.05 -41.81 18.04
CA SER A 314 -2.54 -40.85 19.01
C SER A 314 -3.59 -39.75 19.18
N GLU A 315 -4.22 -39.73 20.35
CA GLU A 315 -5.13 -38.68 20.79
C GLU A 315 -4.37 -37.35 20.84
N SER A 316 -4.53 -36.56 19.78
CA SER A 316 -4.00 -35.21 19.72
C SER A 316 -4.89 -34.29 20.54
N SER A 317 -4.42 -33.99 21.75
CA SER A 317 -4.89 -32.86 22.53
C SER A 317 -4.58 -31.58 21.74
N ALA A 318 -5.58 -31.10 20.99
CA ALA A 318 -5.53 -29.85 20.24
C ALA A 318 -5.39 -28.69 21.24
N SER A 319 -4.13 -28.34 21.52
CA SER A 319 -3.77 -27.19 22.33
C SER A 319 -4.20 -25.93 21.59
N ALA A 320 -5.07 -25.13 22.21
CA ALA A 320 -5.65 -23.90 21.69
C ALA A 320 -4.63 -22.72 21.55
N SER A 321 -3.39 -23.01 21.17
CA SER A 321 -2.29 -22.05 21.05
C SER A 321 -1.97 -21.65 19.59
N GLU A 322 -2.71 -22.14 18.59
CA GLU A 322 -2.40 -21.93 17.15
C GLU A 322 -3.17 -20.80 16.46
N LEU A 323 -3.98 -20.00 17.18
CA LEU A 323 -4.72 -18.89 16.58
C LEU A 323 -3.95 -17.55 16.56
N ASP A 324 -2.73 -17.51 17.11
CA ASP A 324 -1.95 -16.27 17.26
C ASP A 324 -1.18 -15.85 15.99
N ASP A 325 -1.27 -16.64 14.91
CA ASP A 325 -0.59 -16.41 13.62
C ASP A 325 -1.49 -15.75 12.54
N SER A 326 -2.64 -15.18 12.91
CA SER A 326 -3.69 -14.80 11.95
C SER A 326 -3.31 -13.71 10.93
N ILE A 327 -2.39 -12.79 11.25
CA ILE A 327 -1.93 -11.76 10.31
C ILE A 327 -0.62 -12.22 9.67
N THR A 328 -0.64 -12.46 8.36
CA THR A 328 0.58 -12.70 7.58
C THR A 328 1.45 -11.45 7.58
N THR A 329 2.77 -11.62 7.74
CA THR A 329 3.69 -10.49 7.65
C THR A 329 3.60 -9.86 6.26
N PRO A 330 3.51 -8.53 6.14
CA PRO A 330 3.43 -7.88 4.84
C PRO A 330 4.61 -8.24 3.95
N LYS A 331 4.32 -8.26 2.65
CA LYS A 331 5.28 -8.55 1.60
C LYS A 331 4.90 -7.73 0.37
N PRO A 332 5.11 -6.39 0.42
CA PRO A 332 4.74 -5.54 -0.70
C PRO A 332 5.52 -5.92 -1.95
N ASP A 333 4.85 -5.87 -3.10
CA ASP A 333 5.44 -6.17 -4.40
C ASP A 333 6.54 -5.15 -4.78
N ILE A 334 6.29 -3.88 -4.48
CA ILE A 334 7.22 -2.77 -4.70
C ILE A 334 7.23 -1.92 -3.43
N THR A 335 8.41 -1.53 -2.95
CA THR A 335 8.53 -0.62 -1.81
C THR A 335 9.49 0.52 -2.17
N VAL A 336 9.16 1.74 -1.73
CA VAL A 336 9.98 2.94 -1.86
C VAL A 336 10.17 3.56 -0.47
N GLY A 337 11.40 3.94 -0.17
CA GLY A 337 11.79 4.51 1.11
C GLY A 337 13.07 5.32 0.97
N ILE A 338 13.66 5.67 2.10
CA ILE A 338 14.89 6.46 2.15
C ILE A 338 16.08 5.53 2.00
N SER A 339 16.97 5.82 1.05
CA SER A 339 18.24 5.13 0.88
C SER A 339 19.03 5.14 2.20
N ARG A 340 19.68 4.02 2.52
CA ARG A 340 20.58 3.94 3.68
C ARG A 340 21.69 4.99 3.59
N GLU A 341 22.19 5.22 2.38
CA GLU A 341 23.30 6.12 2.06
C GLU A 341 22.91 7.59 2.24
N ALA A 342 21.62 7.91 2.27
CA ALA A 342 21.11 9.25 2.55
C ALA A 342 21.37 9.70 4.01
N PHE A 343 21.64 8.77 4.93
CA PHE A 343 21.86 9.09 6.34
C PHE A 343 23.33 9.39 6.64
N SER A 344 23.58 10.41 7.48
CA SER A 344 24.92 10.68 7.98
C SER A 344 25.44 9.49 8.83
N PRO A 345 26.77 9.30 8.98
CA PRO A 345 27.28 8.20 9.80
C PRO A 345 26.74 8.17 11.25
N PRO A 346 26.58 9.32 11.96
CA PRO A 346 25.92 9.33 13.27
C PRO A 346 24.46 8.84 13.22
N HIS A 347 23.68 9.29 12.23
CA HIS A 347 22.30 8.82 12.04
C HIS A 347 22.24 7.33 11.75
N ALA A 348 23.10 6.84 10.84
CA ALA A 348 23.15 5.43 10.49
C ALA A 348 23.48 4.56 11.71
N GLY A 349 24.48 4.94 12.51
CA GLY A 349 24.84 4.22 13.74
C GLY A 349 23.72 4.20 14.77
N LEU A 350 23.01 5.32 14.96
CA LEU A 350 21.85 5.38 15.85
C LEU A 350 20.71 4.46 15.38
N LEU A 351 20.39 4.50 14.09
CA LEU A 351 19.34 3.65 13.50
C LEU A 351 19.69 2.15 13.60
N GLU A 352 20.96 1.78 13.43
CA GLU A 352 21.43 0.41 13.62
C GLU A 352 21.33 -0.03 15.08
N TYR A 353 21.74 0.83 16.01
CA TYR A 353 21.61 0.58 17.44
C TYR A 353 20.15 0.34 17.84
N TRP A 354 19.22 1.21 17.39
CA TRP A 354 17.80 1.06 17.66
C TRP A 354 17.17 -0.15 17.00
N GLN A 355 17.57 -0.49 15.77
CA GLN A 355 17.09 -1.69 15.08
C GLN A 355 17.51 -2.94 15.85
N ALA A 356 18.77 -3.02 16.29
CA ALA A 356 19.29 -4.14 17.09
C ALA A 356 18.58 -4.25 18.45
N GLY A 357 18.31 -3.11 19.08
CA GLY A 357 17.56 -3.00 20.34
C GLY A 357 16.04 -3.14 20.19
N LYS A 358 15.51 -3.28 18.97
CA LYS A 358 14.06 -3.30 18.67
C LYS A 358 13.30 -2.05 19.17
N ALA A 359 14.01 -0.92 19.28
CA ALA A 359 13.44 0.36 19.69
C ALA A 359 12.78 1.07 18.50
N VAL A 360 13.45 1.06 17.33
CA VAL A 360 12.94 1.62 16.07
C VAL A 360 13.28 0.64 14.94
N PHE A 361 12.27 0.23 14.17
CA PHE A 361 12.41 -0.71 13.06
C PHE A 361 12.61 0.03 11.73
N SER A 362 13.62 0.89 11.64
CA SER A 362 13.87 1.71 10.45
C SER A 362 14.00 0.92 9.14
N ASP A 363 14.58 -0.28 9.14
CA ASP A 363 14.52 -1.20 7.99
C ASP A 363 13.31 -2.13 8.15
N PRO A 364 12.36 -2.12 7.20
CA PRO A 364 11.16 -2.93 7.33
C PRO A 364 11.43 -4.42 7.09
N HIS A 365 12.53 -4.79 6.44
CA HIS A 365 12.76 -6.16 5.96
C HIS A 365 13.40 -7.06 7.01
N ALA A 366 13.07 -8.37 6.96
CA ALA A 366 13.69 -9.36 7.82
C ALA A 366 15.19 -9.59 7.52
N THR A 367 15.61 -9.29 6.30
CA THR A 367 17.02 -9.27 5.88
C THR A 367 17.41 -7.85 5.56
N GLN A 368 18.52 -7.40 6.12
CA GLN A 368 19.03 -6.05 5.97
C GLN A 368 19.02 -5.59 4.50
N GLY A 369 18.28 -4.53 4.23
CA GLY A 369 18.16 -3.88 2.93
C GLY A 369 18.99 -2.60 2.84
N ASP A 370 18.90 -1.96 1.67
CA ASP A 370 19.45 -0.67 1.28
C ASP A 370 18.48 0.50 1.53
N MET A 371 17.32 0.22 2.13
CA MET A 371 16.25 1.18 2.34
C MET A 371 15.84 1.23 3.82
N ARG A 372 15.49 2.42 4.29
CA ARG A 372 14.95 2.73 5.61
C ARG A 372 13.64 3.53 5.45
N PHE A 373 12.76 3.46 6.43
CA PHE A 373 11.53 4.25 6.51
C PHE A 373 10.72 4.23 5.20
N PRO A 374 10.13 3.08 4.81
CA PRO A 374 9.22 3.04 3.67
C PRO A 374 8.11 4.06 3.85
N PHE A 375 7.87 4.87 2.81
CA PHE A 375 6.81 5.87 2.80
C PHE A 375 5.82 5.67 1.66
N PHE A 376 6.16 4.81 0.69
CA PHE A 376 5.29 4.41 -0.39
C PHE A 376 5.53 2.93 -0.75
N PHE A 377 4.47 2.18 -1.03
CA PHE A 377 4.56 0.79 -1.48
C PHE A 377 3.38 0.40 -2.37
N ILE A 378 3.53 -0.68 -3.12
CA ILE A 378 2.53 -1.16 -4.06
C ILE A 378 2.23 -2.63 -3.79
N GLU A 379 0.95 -2.97 -3.78
CA GLU A 379 0.44 -4.34 -3.69
C GLU A 379 -0.29 -4.67 -5.00
N ALA A 380 0.25 -5.61 -5.77
CA ALA A 380 -0.30 -6.05 -7.05
C ALA A 380 -0.99 -7.40 -6.90
N LYS A 381 -2.17 -7.54 -7.52
CA LYS A 381 -2.89 -8.83 -7.53
C LYS A 381 -3.27 -9.27 -8.92
N GLY A 382 -2.72 -10.42 -9.29
CA GLY A 382 -2.99 -11.06 -10.56
C GLY A 382 -4.08 -12.10 -10.49
N LEU A 383 -4.86 -12.16 -11.57
CA LEU A 383 -5.88 -13.19 -11.81
C LEU A 383 -5.33 -14.61 -11.70
N ALA A 384 -4.05 -14.82 -12.04
CA ALA A 384 -3.38 -16.13 -11.97
C ALA A 384 -3.38 -16.73 -10.55
N THR A 385 -3.44 -15.89 -9.51
CA THR A 385 -3.46 -16.34 -8.10
C THR A 385 -4.87 -16.43 -7.51
N ASN A 386 -5.92 -16.27 -8.34
CA ASN A 386 -7.28 -15.95 -7.89
C ASN A 386 -7.32 -14.70 -6.98
N GLY A 387 -6.31 -13.83 -7.10
CA GLY A 387 -6.25 -12.53 -6.46
C GLY A 387 -7.17 -11.55 -7.18
N ASN A 388 -7.66 -10.57 -6.44
CA ASN A 388 -8.43 -9.44 -6.94
C ASN A 388 -7.96 -8.16 -6.22
N LEU A 389 -8.41 -7.01 -6.67
CA LEU A 389 -8.10 -5.69 -6.12
C LEU A 389 -8.40 -5.62 -4.62
N ILE A 390 -9.49 -6.26 -4.21
CA ILE A 390 -9.83 -6.48 -2.81
C ILE A 390 -8.64 -7.17 -2.10
N GLY A 391 -8.14 -8.31 -2.58
CA GLY A 391 -6.93 -8.94 -2.04
C GLY A 391 -5.72 -7.99 -1.90
N ALA A 392 -5.50 -7.10 -2.86
CA ALA A 392 -4.43 -6.09 -2.82
C ALA A 392 -4.68 -5.05 -1.72
N GLN A 393 -5.90 -4.50 -1.63
CA GLN A 393 -6.31 -3.56 -0.58
C GLN A 393 -6.07 -4.12 0.83
N ASN A 394 -6.37 -5.40 1.06
CA ASN A 394 -6.14 -6.02 2.38
C ASN A 394 -4.66 -6.13 2.73
N GLN A 395 -3.83 -6.49 1.74
CA GLN A 395 -2.39 -6.56 1.96
C GLN A 395 -1.83 -5.16 2.18
N ALA A 396 -2.33 -4.19 1.43
CA ALA A 396 -1.93 -2.80 1.58
C ALA A 396 -2.34 -2.22 2.93
N ALA A 397 -3.52 -2.56 3.45
CA ALA A 397 -3.95 -2.20 4.80
C ALA A 397 -3.01 -2.77 5.87
N GLY A 398 -2.62 -4.03 5.74
CA GLY A 398 -1.67 -4.68 6.65
C GLY A 398 -0.26 -4.08 6.57
N GLY A 399 0.25 -3.87 5.36
CA GLY A 399 1.52 -3.19 5.09
C GLY A 399 1.53 -1.76 5.63
N GLY A 400 0.45 -1.02 5.39
CA GLY A 400 0.27 0.34 5.84
C GLY A 400 0.31 0.45 7.36
N ALA A 401 -0.46 -0.39 8.06
CA ALA A 401 -0.42 -0.44 9.52
C ALA A 401 0.98 -0.76 10.07
N CYS A 402 1.72 -1.67 9.41
CA CYS A 402 3.10 -1.99 9.80
C CYS A 402 4.05 -0.81 9.60
N ALA A 403 3.94 -0.07 8.50
CA ALA A 403 4.79 1.09 8.23
C ALA A 403 4.40 2.30 9.09
N ILE A 404 3.14 2.50 9.45
CA ILE A 404 2.75 3.51 10.44
C ILE A 404 3.35 3.18 11.82
N ARG A 405 3.39 1.91 12.23
CA ARG A 405 4.04 1.50 13.50
C ARG A 405 5.54 1.78 13.52
N LEU A 406 6.19 1.70 12.37
CA LEU A 406 7.58 2.10 12.21
C LEU A 406 7.75 3.59 12.53
N LEU A 407 6.88 4.45 11.99
CA LEU A 407 6.87 5.89 12.30
C LEU A 407 6.53 6.19 13.77
N ASP A 408 5.57 5.49 14.35
CA ASP A 408 5.22 5.59 15.78
C ASP A 408 6.40 5.20 16.68
N SER A 409 7.18 4.18 16.30
CA SER A 409 8.39 3.80 17.05
C SER A 409 9.44 4.90 17.04
N LEU A 410 9.61 5.62 15.92
CA LEU A 410 10.48 6.80 15.83
C LEU A 410 9.93 7.96 16.68
N ALA A 411 8.62 8.22 16.61
CA ALA A 411 7.96 9.27 17.38
C ALA A 411 8.14 9.11 18.89
N LYS A 412 8.18 7.87 19.38
CA LYS A 412 8.46 7.56 20.80
C LYS A 412 9.89 7.87 21.23
N GLN A 413 10.84 7.89 20.30
CA GLN A 413 12.23 8.28 20.58
C GLN A 413 12.46 9.77 20.42
N ASP A 414 11.67 10.45 19.58
CA ASP A 414 11.80 11.88 19.30
C ASP A 414 11.32 12.72 20.49
N PRO A 415 12.18 13.55 21.12
CA PRO A 415 11.75 14.46 22.19
C PRO A 415 10.88 15.61 21.67
N GLY A 416 10.79 15.81 20.35
CA GLY A 416 9.97 16.82 19.70
C GLY A 416 8.62 16.32 19.20
N THR A 417 7.90 17.20 18.49
CA THR A 417 6.65 16.87 17.80
C THR A 417 6.81 17.19 16.31
N GLY A 418 7.39 16.25 15.56
CA GLY A 418 7.63 16.49 14.13
C GLY A 418 7.85 15.24 13.28
N THR A 419 7.66 14.05 13.84
CA THR A 419 7.78 12.82 13.05
C THR A 419 6.66 12.70 12.02
N PRO A 420 6.94 12.12 10.84
CA PRO A 420 5.91 11.84 9.85
C PRO A 420 4.81 10.96 10.44
N ARG A 421 3.57 11.15 9.98
CA ARG A 421 2.38 10.42 10.47
C ARG A 421 1.53 9.77 9.38
N ILE A 422 1.88 10.01 8.13
CA ILE A 422 1.20 9.44 6.97
C ILE A 422 2.20 8.68 6.12
N ILE A 423 1.69 7.70 5.38
CA ILE A 423 2.39 7.00 4.29
C ILE A 423 1.38 6.72 3.19
N PHE A 424 1.88 6.34 2.01
CA PHE A 424 1.04 6.06 0.86
C PHE A 424 1.15 4.60 0.45
N SER A 425 0.12 4.09 -0.23
CA SER A 425 0.25 2.86 -0.99
C SER A 425 -0.55 2.92 -2.27
N SER A 426 -0.19 2.07 -3.24
CA SER A 426 -1.07 1.78 -4.37
C SER A 426 -1.47 0.30 -4.40
N THR A 427 -2.71 0.04 -4.82
CA THR A 427 -3.22 -1.31 -5.07
C THR A 427 -3.51 -1.46 -6.55
N THR A 428 -3.15 -2.60 -7.13
CA THR A 428 -3.32 -2.81 -8.58
C THR A 428 -4.03 -4.14 -8.90
N GLU A 429 -4.90 -4.08 -9.90
CA GLU A 429 -5.45 -5.25 -10.61
C GLU A 429 -5.40 -4.93 -12.11
N GLY A 430 -4.38 -5.45 -12.79
CA GLY A 430 -4.08 -5.13 -14.19
C GLY A 430 -3.80 -3.64 -14.39
N ALA A 431 -4.62 -3.00 -15.23
CA ALA A 431 -4.51 -1.57 -15.54
C ALA A 431 -5.32 -0.66 -14.59
N VAL A 432 -5.95 -1.22 -13.56
CA VAL A 432 -6.67 -0.44 -12.54
C VAL A 432 -5.76 -0.24 -11.34
N HIS A 433 -5.58 1.00 -10.95
CA HIS A 433 -4.75 1.42 -9.83
C HIS A 433 -5.58 2.25 -8.87
N GLU A 434 -5.49 1.98 -7.58
CA GLU A 434 -6.01 2.88 -6.55
C GLU A 434 -4.84 3.41 -5.72
N LEU A 435 -4.92 4.68 -5.33
CA LEU A 435 -3.97 5.31 -4.42
C LEU A 435 -4.63 5.47 -3.07
N TRP A 436 -3.88 5.17 -2.01
CA TRP A 436 -4.35 5.17 -0.64
C TRP A 436 -3.39 5.96 0.24
N VAL A 437 -3.95 6.65 1.23
CA VAL A 437 -3.19 7.19 2.36
C VAL A 437 -3.45 6.35 3.60
N HIS A 438 -2.39 6.08 4.35
CA HIS A 438 -2.47 5.44 5.66
C HIS A 438 -2.08 6.43 6.73
N TYR A 439 -2.78 6.38 7.85
CA TYR A 439 -2.57 7.24 8.99
C TYR A 439 -3.11 6.55 10.24
N TRP A 440 -2.93 7.16 11.40
CA TRP A 440 -3.56 6.71 12.63
C TRP A 440 -4.22 7.88 13.34
N LEU A 441 -5.29 7.58 14.07
CA LEU A 441 -6.00 8.51 14.94
C LEU A 441 -6.14 7.89 16.32
N ALA A 442 -5.95 8.68 17.37
CA ALA A 442 -6.40 8.29 18.71
C ALA A 442 -7.88 8.63 18.85
N ASP A 443 -8.68 7.70 19.34
CA ASP A 443 -10.05 8.02 19.74
C ASP A 443 -10.11 8.74 21.09
N ASP A 444 -11.31 9.11 21.54
CA ASP A 444 -11.52 9.83 22.81
C ASP A 444 -10.97 9.08 24.04
N ASN A 445 -10.75 7.78 23.94
CA ASN A 445 -10.18 6.95 25.01
C ASN A 445 -8.66 6.79 24.87
N GLY A 446 -8.03 7.49 23.92
CA GLY A 446 -6.61 7.36 23.59
C GLY A 446 -6.26 6.08 22.85
N VAL A 447 -7.25 5.32 22.34
CA VAL A 447 -6.98 4.08 21.60
C VAL A 447 -6.62 4.44 20.16
N VAL A 448 -5.40 4.07 19.78
CA VAL A 448 -4.90 4.26 18.41
C VAL A 448 -5.62 3.30 17.45
N LYS A 449 -6.22 3.88 16.41
CA LYS A 449 -6.84 3.19 15.27
C LYS A 449 -6.05 3.51 14.02
N TYR A 450 -5.81 2.49 13.20
CA TYR A 450 -5.15 2.66 11.91
C TYR A 450 -6.21 2.87 10.85
N HIS A 451 -5.97 3.81 9.95
CA HIS A 451 -6.87 4.17 8.88
C HIS A 451 -6.18 4.02 7.54
N MET A 452 -6.95 3.57 6.55
CA MET A 452 -6.56 3.51 5.14
C MET A 452 -7.72 4.11 4.34
N THR A 453 -7.48 5.25 3.69
CA THR A 453 -8.49 5.99 2.92
C THR A 453 -8.09 6.05 1.46
N CYS A 454 -9.01 5.69 0.56
CA CYS A 454 -8.80 5.77 -0.88
C CYS A 454 -8.76 7.24 -1.30
N LEU A 455 -7.67 7.64 -1.93
CA LEU A 455 -7.50 8.98 -2.48
C LEU A 455 -8.05 9.09 -3.89
N GLY A 456 -7.88 8.04 -4.70
CA GLY A 456 -8.33 8.06 -6.09
C GLY A 456 -8.10 6.72 -6.79
N ALA A 457 -8.76 6.56 -7.94
CA ALA A 457 -8.67 5.36 -8.77
C ALA A 457 -8.49 5.74 -10.25
N TRP A 458 -7.56 5.05 -10.91
CA TRP A 458 -7.18 5.32 -12.29
C TRP A 458 -7.18 4.05 -13.12
N ARG A 459 -7.43 4.23 -14.41
CA ARG A 459 -7.35 3.17 -15.43
C ARG A 459 -6.30 3.56 -16.45
N THR A 460 -5.09 3.03 -16.32
CA THR A 460 -3.88 3.46 -17.04
C THR A 460 -3.87 3.14 -18.52
N THR A 461 -4.89 2.43 -19.04
CA THR A 461 -5.14 2.36 -20.49
C THR A 461 -5.66 3.68 -21.09
N LEU A 462 -6.21 4.56 -20.25
CA LEU A 462 -6.71 5.88 -20.64
C LEU A 462 -5.60 6.93 -20.45
N ASP A 463 -5.45 7.83 -21.42
CA ASP A 463 -4.37 8.83 -21.41
C ASP A 463 -4.39 9.73 -20.18
N ARG A 464 -5.56 10.35 -19.92
CA ARG A 464 -5.79 11.20 -18.74
C ARG A 464 -5.41 10.48 -17.45
N HIS A 465 -5.92 9.26 -17.26
CA HIS A 465 -5.70 8.50 -16.03
C HIS A 465 -4.24 8.06 -15.86
N ALA A 466 -3.56 7.67 -16.94
CA ALA A 466 -2.14 7.37 -16.89
C ALA A 466 -1.31 8.60 -16.49
N ARG A 467 -1.65 9.76 -17.05
CA ARG A 467 -1.03 11.04 -16.71
C ARG A 467 -1.20 11.37 -15.23
N GLU A 468 -2.44 11.40 -14.75
CA GLU A 468 -2.77 11.73 -13.36
C GLU A 468 -2.10 10.77 -12.38
N TYR A 469 -2.17 9.46 -12.63
CA TYR A 469 -1.58 8.46 -11.75
C TYR A 469 -0.05 8.57 -11.66
N VAL A 470 0.66 8.64 -12.80
CA VAL A 470 2.13 8.78 -12.79
C VAL A 470 2.57 10.12 -12.19
N THR A 471 1.80 11.20 -12.41
CA THR A 471 2.05 12.50 -11.78
C THR A 471 1.87 12.42 -10.26
N ALA A 472 0.82 11.74 -9.77
CA ALA A 472 0.61 11.51 -8.35
C ALA A 472 1.77 10.71 -7.72
N LEU A 473 2.28 9.69 -8.40
CA LEU A 473 3.47 8.94 -7.96
C LEU A 473 4.70 9.85 -7.87
N ALA A 474 4.95 10.68 -8.88
CA ALA A 474 6.06 11.63 -8.87
C ALA A 474 5.96 12.64 -7.71
N ILE A 475 4.75 13.15 -7.42
CA ILE A 475 4.50 14.05 -6.29
C ILE A 475 4.77 13.36 -4.95
N ILE A 476 4.35 12.11 -4.78
CA ILE A 476 4.61 11.34 -3.54
C ILE A 476 6.11 11.08 -3.35
N LEU A 477 6.83 10.71 -4.42
CA LEU A 477 8.27 10.49 -4.35
C LEU A 477 9.01 11.79 -4.02
N ARG A 478 8.64 12.90 -4.65
CA ARG A 478 9.15 14.24 -4.31
C ARG A 478 8.85 14.61 -2.86
N TRP A 479 7.63 14.37 -2.37
CA TRP A 479 7.29 14.57 -0.96
C TRP A 479 8.14 13.71 -0.01
N GLY A 480 8.47 12.48 -0.43
CA GLY A 480 9.41 11.60 0.25
C GLY A 480 10.76 12.27 0.51
N VAL A 481 11.28 12.98 -0.51
CA VAL A 481 12.56 13.69 -0.47
C VAL A 481 12.46 15.03 0.27
N ASP A 482 11.46 15.84 -0.06
CA ASP A 482 11.40 17.25 0.34
C ASP A 482 10.76 17.47 1.72
N VAL A 483 9.94 16.52 2.18
CA VAL A 483 9.17 16.66 3.43
C VAL A 483 9.45 15.50 4.37
N PHE A 484 9.21 14.28 3.93
CA PHE A 484 9.26 13.10 4.79
C PHE A 484 10.68 12.82 5.32
N TYR A 485 11.69 12.81 4.45
CA TYR A 485 13.08 12.59 4.85
C TYR A 485 13.61 13.69 5.80
N PRO A 486 13.43 14.99 5.53
CA PRO A 486 13.81 16.05 6.46
C PRO A 486 13.16 15.91 7.84
N GLN A 487 11.90 15.50 7.92
CA GLN A 487 11.24 15.25 9.21
C GLN A 487 11.90 14.13 10.00
N ILE A 488 12.27 13.01 9.34
CA ILE A 488 13.03 11.93 9.98
C ILE A 488 14.40 12.43 10.44
N LYS A 489 15.13 13.12 9.56
CA LYS A 489 16.46 13.64 9.86
C LYS A 489 16.42 14.57 11.08
N GLN A 490 15.46 15.49 11.13
CA GLN A 490 15.27 16.39 12.27
C GLN A 490 14.96 15.65 13.57
N ALA A 491 14.18 14.56 13.52
CA ALA A 491 13.94 13.73 14.70
C ALA A 491 15.23 13.06 15.20
N LEU A 492 16.06 12.54 14.28
CA LEU A 492 17.35 11.96 14.62
C LEU A 492 18.33 13.01 15.18
N ASP A 493 18.36 14.21 14.59
CA ASP A 493 19.19 15.32 15.07
C ASP A 493 18.82 15.68 16.52
N ARG A 494 17.53 15.86 16.83
CA ARG A 494 17.06 16.17 18.19
C ARG A 494 17.47 15.12 19.21
N VAL A 495 17.38 13.84 18.84
CA VAL A 495 17.78 12.74 19.72
C VAL A 495 19.28 12.76 20.00
N LEU A 496 20.11 12.96 18.96
CA LEU A 496 21.56 13.03 19.13
C LEU A 496 21.96 14.22 20.00
N GLU A 497 21.37 15.40 19.78
CA GLU A 497 21.64 16.59 20.59
C GLU A 497 21.23 16.42 22.06
N ALA A 498 20.09 15.77 22.31
CA ALA A 498 19.64 15.45 23.66
C ALA A 498 20.61 14.48 24.37
N ALA A 499 21.13 13.49 23.64
CA ALA A 499 22.12 12.54 24.17
C ALA A 499 23.46 13.22 24.50
N ILE A 500 23.93 14.16 23.67
CA ILE A 500 25.15 14.94 23.90
C ILE A 500 24.98 15.88 25.11
N THR A 501 23.81 16.48 25.27
CA THR A 501 23.53 17.41 26.39
C THR A 501 23.42 16.68 27.73
N ALA A 502 23.09 15.39 27.72
CA ALA A 502 22.97 14.58 28.93
C ALA A 502 24.30 14.05 29.49
N THR A 503 25.39 14.13 28.72
CA THR A 503 26.75 13.74 29.13
C THR A 503 27.54 14.93 29.64
#